data_AF-A0A8J5YYW4-F1
#
_entry.id   AF-A0A8J5YYW4-F1
#
_cell.length_a   1.000
_cell.length_b   1.000
_cell.length_c   1.000
_cell.angle_alpha   90.00
_cell.angle_beta   90.00
_cell.angle_gamma   90.00
#
_symmetry.space_group_name_H-M   'P 1'
#
loop_
_entity.id
_entity.type
_entity.pdbx_description
1 polymer ?
#
loop_
_entity_poly.entity_id
_entity_poly.type
_entity_poly.pdbx_seq_one_letter_code
_entity_poly.pdbx_strand_id
1 'polypeptide(L)'
;MLRIVKNPKPLTILTHQFLQRCTVSGTAKGKSKLKAGQPLKRSKISTKKGKGGAPLDDSLPKGGRIPDEKQKLYEQCLNAPTPVRHLSPKERAREAEREKLGLISKERQREMEILKKGGRKAMGVPDEPMIMGTPGLDLVTLGLVDADKIPKYELTVEDGRRLAKEYSRVLMRKHRARQAAETNLLRMKKEAIEALPEKLREAAMIPDLTPFPANRLMASLTPPIEGYIEKVKEAAKKSSTKQKLR
;
A
#
# COMPACT_ATOMS: atom_id res chain seq x y z
N MET A 1 16.88 55.83 -11.94
CA MET A 1 17.61 55.32 -10.75
C MET A 1 16.83 54.16 -10.15
N LEU A 2 17.26 52.91 -10.38
CA LEU A 2 16.57 51.71 -9.93
C LEU A 2 17.34 51.10 -8.74
N ARG A 3 16.72 51.10 -7.55
CA ARG A 3 17.27 50.47 -6.34
C ARG A 3 17.14 48.95 -6.47
N ILE A 4 18.27 48.26 -6.57
CA ILE A 4 18.36 46.80 -6.51
C ILE A 4 18.20 46.39 -5.04
N VAL A 5 17.04 45.85 -4.70
CA VAL A 5 16.80 45.23 -3.39
C VAL A 5 17.53 43.88 -3.38
N LYS A 6 18.40 43.67 -2.40
CA LYS A 6 19.17 42.44 -2.21
C LYS A 6 18.23 41.24 -2.09
N ASN A 7 18.40 40.24 -2.96
CA ASN A 7 17.72 38.95 -2.85
C ASN A 7 17.96 38.32 -1.47
N PRO A 8 16.93 37.83 -0.75
CA PRO A 8 17.15 37.02 0.43
C PRO A 8 17.87 35.72 0.01
N LYS A 9 18.84 35.29 0.84
CA LYS A 9 19.63 34.08 0.63
C LYS A 9 18.70 32.89 0.35
N PRO A 10 19.05 31.97 -0.58
CA PRO A 10 18.24 30.79 -0.81
C PRO A 10 18.14 30.01 0.50
N LEU A 11 16.91 29.63 0.87
CA LEU A 11 16.64 28.78 2.02
C LEU A 11 17.52 27.55 1.90
N THR A 12 18.50 27.44 2.80
CA THR A 12 19.29 26.23 2.98
C THR A 12 18.30 25.11 3.29
N ILE A 13 18.10 24.22 2.33
CA ILE A 13 17.32 23.00 2.53
C ILE A 13 18.11 22.21 3.57
N LEU A 14 17.72 22.33 4.83
CA LEU A 14 18.20 21.47 5.90
C LEU A 14 17.61 20.09 5.62
N THR A 15 18.29 19.32 4.79
CA THR A 15 18.14 17.87 4.77
C THR A 15 18.60 17.40 6.14
N HIS A 16 17.71 17.43 7.14
CA HIS A 16 17.91 16.72 8.38
C HIS A 16 17.96 15.23 8.01
N GLN A 17 19.18 14.78 7.73
CA GLN A 17 19.54 13.38 7.68
C GLN A 17 19.24 12.82 9.07
N PHE A 18 18.01 12.37 9.29
CA PHE A 18 17.71 11.43 10.35
C PHE A 18 18.36 10.10 9.97
N LEU A 19 19.69 10.05 10.07
CA LEU A 19 20.42 8.80 10.08
C LEU A 19 19.91 8.04 11.30
N GLN A 20 19.13 7.01 11.05
CA GLN A 20 18.70 6.05 12.05
C GLN A 20 19.96 5.42 12.67
N ARG A 21 20.38 5.94 13.83
CA ARG A 21 21.54 5.45 14.60
C ARG A 21 21.21 4.26 15.48
N CYS A 22 19.96 3.79 15.50
CA CYS A 22 19.53 2.65 16.30
C CYS A 22 19.23 1.45 15.40
N THR A 23 20.04 0.40 15.54
CA THR A 23 19.71 -0.94 15.05
C THR A 23 18.40 -1.38 15.70
N VAL A 24 17.37 -1.67 14.89
CA VAL A 24 16.12 -2.24 15.39
C VAL A 24 16.47 -3.54 16.13
N SER A 25 16.00 -3.62 17.37
CA SER A 25 16.19 -4.70 18.32
C SER A 25 16.02 -6.07 17.68
N GLY A 26 16.97 -6.96 17.97
CA GLY A 26 17.01 -8.33 17.46
C GLY A 26 15.69 -9.06 17.67
N THR A 27 15.15 -9.59 16.58
CA THR A 27 14.28 -10.76 16.66
C THR A 27 15.03 -11.88 17.40
N ALA A 28 14.29 -12.63 18.21
CA ALA A 28 14.82 -13.65 19.11
C ALA A 28 15.89 -14.52 18.42
N LYS A 29 17.11 -14.43 18.93
CA LYS A 29 18.19 -15.37 18.60
C LYS A 29 17.68 -16.79 18.85
N GLY A 30 17.77 -17.62 17.81
CA GLY A 30 17.93 -19.06 17.98
C GLY A 30 16.90 -19.94 17.28
N LYS A 31 16.88 -19.96 15.94
CA LYS A 31 16.90 -21.22 15.18
C LYS A 31 17.79 -21.06 13.95
N SER A 32 18.66 -22.05 13.78
CA SER A 32 19.78 -22.11 12.85
C SER A 32 19.37 -21.88 11.38
N LYS A 33 20.30 -21.26 10.65
CA LYS A 33 20.40 -21.12 9.18
C LYS A 33 19.44 -22.02 8.39
N LEU A 34 18.24 -21.54 8.08
CA LEU A 34 17.47 -22.06 6.96
C LEU A 34 18.10 -21.50 5.68
N LYS A 35 18.75 -22.38 4.90
CA LYS A 35 19.24 -22.05 3.56
C LYS A 35 18.08 -21.47 2.75
N ALA A 36 18.26 -20.27 2.22
CA ALA A 36 17.31 -19.65 1.30
C ALA A 36 17.10 -20.61 0.10
N GLY A 37 15.86 -21.01 -0.15
CA GLY A 37 15.48 -21.88 -1.27
C GLY A 37 14.85 -23.23 -0.94
N GLN A 38 14.73 -23.63 0.34
CA GLN A 38 13.95 -24.82 0.70
C GLN A 38 12.44 -24.50 0.69
N PRO A 39 11.60 -25.23 -0.07
CA PRO A 39 10.16 -25.05 -0.03
C PRO A 39 9.64 -25.38 1.38
N LEU A 40 8.99 -24.42 2.02
CA LEU A 40 8.34 -24.61 3.31
C LEU A 40 7.36 -25.78 3.19
N LYS A 41 7.55 -26.83 4.00
CA LYS A 41 6.64 -27.99 4.05
C LYS A 41 5.25 -27.49 4.44
N ARG A 42 4.38 -27.31 3.44
CA ARG A 42 2.95 -27.09 3.67
C ARG A 42 2.41 -28.35 4.35
N SER A 43 1.85 -28.20 5.55
CA SER A 43 1.15 -29.28 6.23
C SER A 43 -0.02 -29.73 5.34
N LYS A 44 0.09 -30.93 4.76
CA LYS A 44 -0.95 -31.54 3.95
C LYS A 44 -2.02 -32.08 4.90
N ILE A 45 -3.12 -31.33 5.06
CA ILE A 45 -4.27 -31.75 5.88
C ILE A 45 -5.08 -32.73 5.03
N SER A 46 -5.08 -34.02 5.38
CA SER A 46 -5.99 -34.99 4.76
C SER A 46 -7.33 -34.94 5.48
N THR A 47 -8.37 -34.46 4.81
CA THR A 47 -9.75 -34.63 5.28
C THR A 47 -10.19 -36.05 4.92
N LYS A 48 -10.27 -36.96 5.90
CA LYS A 48 -10.86 -38.28 5.71
C LYS A 48 -12.36 -38.07 5.46
N LYS A 49 -12.82 -38.29 4.22
CA LYS A 49 -14.26 -38.33 3.87
C LYS A 49 -14.92 -39.46 4.65
N GLY A 50 -15.77 -39.13 5.63
CA GLY A 50 -16.70 -40.07 6.25
C GLY A 50 -17.91 -40.30 5.35
N LYS A 51 -18.27 -41.57 5.15
CA LYS A 51 -19.49 -42.06 4.47
C LYS A 51 -20.74 -41.70 5.31
N GLY A 52 -21.88 -41.54 4.63
CA GLY A 52 -23.14 -41.06 5.19
C GLY A 52 -23.97 -42.07 5.99
N GLY A 53 -25.17 -41.61 6.37
CA GLY A 53 -26.28 -42.39 6.97
C GLY A 53 -26.76 -41.83 8.30
N ALA A 54 -28.04 -41.46 8.40
CA ALA A 54 -28.75 -40.76 9.50
C ALA A 54 -29.10 -41.67 10.72
N PRO A 55 -29.99 -41.30 11.68
CA PRO A 55 -30.13 -40.09 12.54
C PRO A 55 -30.18 -40.40 14.06
N LEU A 56 -30.15 -39.33 14.89
CA LEU A 56 -30.63 -39.15 16.29
C LEU A 56 -30.36 -40.23 17.37
N ASP A 57 -29.56 -39.87 18.39
CA ASP A 57 -29.90 -40.08 19.80
C ASP A 57 -29.16 -39.09 20.72
N ASP A 58 -29.92 -38.57 21.69
CA ASP A 58 -29.58 -37.59 22.72
C ASP A 58 -29.20 -38.36 24.00
N SER A 59 -27.99 -38.89 24.08
CA SER A 59 -27.45 -39.33 25.38
C SER A 59 -25.94 -39.53 25.33
N LEU A 60 -25.19 -38.73 26.09
CA LEU A 60 -23.93 -39.03 26.81
C LEU A 60 -23.15 -37.72 27.13
N PRO A 61 -22.36 -37.72 28.22
CA PRO A 61 -22.26 -36.60 29.15
C PRO A 61 -21.37 -35.47 28.62
N LYS A 62 -21.54 -34.29 29.24
CA LYS A 62 -20.71 -33.08 29.14
C LYS A 62 -19.22 -33.41 29.40
N GLY A 63 -18.55 -33.98 28.40
CA GLY A 63 -17.10 -34.08 28.33
C GLY A 63 -16.56 -32.69 28.08
N GLY A 64 -15.69 -32.23 28.99
CA GLY A 64 -15.09 -30.89 28.99
C GLY A 64 -14.58 -30.50 27.62
N ARG A 65 -15.39 -29.74 26.89
CA ARG A 65 -14.96 -29.07 25.67
C ARG A 65 -14.22 -27.83 26.14
N ILE A 66 -12.90 -27.91 26.15
CA ILE A 66 -12.11 -26.77 25.72
C ILE A 66 -12.01 -26.95 24.21
N PRO A 67 -12.93 -26.42 23.37
CA PRO A 67 -12.41 -25.83 22.16
C PRO A 67 -11.89 -24.44 22.62
N ASP A 68 -11.13 -23.67 21.89
CA ASP A 68 -11.84 -22.70 21.09
C ASP A 68 -10.90 -21.59 20.66
N GLU A 69 -9.61 -21.51 21.01
CA GLU A 69 -8.82 -20.38 20.45
C GLU A 69 -8.71 -20.50 18.94
N LYS A 70 -8.47 -21.71 18.43
CA LYS A 70 -8.47 -21.99 17.00
C LYS A 70 -9.89 -21.95 16.42
N GLN A 71 -10.89 -22.48 17.12
CA GLN A 71 -12.28 -22.48 16.62
C GLN A 71 -12.88 -21.07 16.65
N LYS A 72 -12.67 -20.28 17.71
CA LYS A 72 -12.94 -18.84 17.75
C LYS A 72 -12.19 -18.10 16.67
N LEU A 73 -10.92 -18.41 16.40
CA LEU A 73 -10.20 -17.79 15.28
C LEU A 73 -10.85 -18.13 13.94
N TYR A 74 -11.23 -19.39 13.71
CA TYR A 74 -11.94 -19.80 12.50
C TYR A 74 -13.31 -19.13 12.38
N GLU A 75 -14.07 -19.07 13.47
CA GLU A 75 -15.36 -18.39 13.53
C GLU A 75 -15.22 -16.88 13.35
N GLN A 76 -14.20 -16.25 13.92
CA GLN A 76 -13.88 -14.83 13.73
C GLN A 76 -13.47 -14.52 12.30
N CYS A 77 -12.69 -15.40 11.66
CA CYS A 77 -12.30 -15.25 10.26
C CYS A 77 -13.48 -15.47 9.32
N LEU A 78 -14.31 -16.48 9.56
CA LEU A 78 -15.51 -16.77 8.75
C LEU A 78 -16.61 -15.72 8.95
N ASN A 79 -16.72 -15.17 10.16
CA ASN A 79 -17.63 -14.09 10.49
C ASN A 79 -16.95 -12.71 10.46
N ALA A 80 -15.73 -12.57 9.92
CA ALA A 80 -15.06 -11.28 9.89
C ALA A 80 -15.94 -10.26 9.16
N PRO A 81 -16.03 -9.01 9.64
CA PRO A 81 -16.75 -7.97 8.92
C PRO A 81 -16.15 -7.85 7.51
N THR A 82 -17.01 -7.85 6.50
CA THR A 82 -16.60 -7.45 5.16
C THR A 82 -16.14 -5.98 5.24
N PRO A 83 -15.09 -5.60 4.50
CA PRO A 83 -14.64 -4.21 4.47
C PRO A 83 -15.82 -3.31 4.10
N VAL A 84 -16.02 -2.25 4.89
CA VAL A 84 -17.18 -1.33 4.91
C VAL A 84 -17.94 -1.31 3.58
N ARG A 85 -19.06 -2.05 3.52
CA ARG A 85 -19.94 -2.01 2.35
C ARG A 85 -20.71 -0.70 2.38
N HIS A 86 -20.35 0.22 1.49
CA HIS A 86 -21.13 1.44 1.28
C HIS A 86 -22.50 1.07 0.71
N LEU A 87 -23.54 1.05 1.55
CA LEU A 87 -24.93 0.88 1.13
C LEU A 87 -25.44 2.16 0.46
N SER A 88 -26.00 1.99 -0.75
CA SER A 88 -26.72 3.07 -1.42
C SER A 88 -27.96 3.48 -0.61
N PRO A 89 -28.48 4.72 -0.77
CA PRO A 89 -29.65 5.18 -0.02
C PRO A 89 -30.89 4.28 -0.18
N LYS A 90 -31.06 3.68 -1.37
CA LYS A 90 -32.16 2.74 -1.66
C LYS A 90 -32.02 1.42 -0.91
N GLU A 91 -30.80 0.88 -0.82
CA GLU A 91 -30.55 -0.36 -0.07
C GLU A 91 -30.71 -0.14 1.42
N ARG A 92 -30.30 1.03 1.94
CA ARG A 92 -30.48 1.41 3.34
C ARG A 92 -31.95 1.51 3.73
N ALA A 93 -32.79 2.06 2.85
CA ALA A 93 -34.24 2.11 3.07
C ALA A 93 -34.87 0.70 3.11
N ARG A 94 -34.46 -0.20 2.21
CA ARG A 94 -34.92 -1.61 2.22
C ARG A 94 -34.47 -2.37 3.45
N GLU A 95 -33.26 -2.13 3.93
CA GLU A 95 -32.81 -2.72 5.20
C GLU A 95 -33.60 -2.18 6.38
N ALA A 96 -33.94 -0.88 6.41
CA ALA A 96 -34.80 -0.31 7.44
C ALA A 96 -36.23 -0.89 7.42
N GLU A 97 -36.79 -1.18 6.24
CA GLU A 97 -38.07 -1.88 6.11
C GLU A 97 -38.00 -3.33 6.59
N ARG A 98 -36.89 -4.04 6.28
CA ARG A 98 -36.63 -5.39 6.79
C ARG A 98 -36.46 -5.41 8.32
N GLU A 99 -35.79 -4.40 8.86
CA GLU A 99 -35.65 -4.20 10.32
C GLU A 99 -37.03 -3.99 10.98
N LYS A 100 -37.92 -3.21 10.36
CA LYS A 100 -39.31 -3.06 10.84
C LYS A 100 -40.10 -4.37 10.84
N LEU A 101 -39.80 -5.26 9.88
CA LEU A 101 -40.37 -6.60 9.79
C LEU A 101 -39.64 -7.65 10.66
N GLY A 102 -38.65 -7.23 11.46
CA GLY A 102 -37.90 -8.11 12.38
C GLY A 102 -36.79 -8.93 11.71
N LEU A 103 -36.50 -8.73 10.43
CA LEU A 103 -35.44 -9.41 9.69
C LEU A 103 -34.13 -8.60 9.76
N ILE A 104 -33.35 -8.83 10.82
CA ILE A 104 -32.11 -8.10 11.07
C ILE A 104 -30.92 -8.81 10.39
N SER A 105 -30.11 -8.06 9.64
CA SER A 105 -28.87 -8.59 9.04
C SER A 105 -27.78 -8.81 10.10
N LYS A 106 -26.84 -9.73 9.83
CA LYS A 106 -25.68 -9.98 10.72
C LYS A 106 -24.82 -8.73 10.92
N GLU A 107 -24.74 -7.85 9.91
CA GLU A 107 -24.00 -6.59 9.98
C GLU A 107 -24.68 -5.59 10.91
N ARG A 108 -26.02 -5.46 10.80
CA ARG A 108 -26.81 -4.60 11.69
C ARG A 108 -26.77 -5.07 13.15
N GLN A 109 -26.80 -6.37 13.39
CA GLN A 109 -26.60 -6.93 14.73
C GLN A 109 -25.26 -6.49 15.34
N ARG A 110 -24.19 -6.49 14.55
CA ARG A 110 -22.86 -6.03 14.99
C ARG A 110 -22.82 -4.53 15.23
N GLU A 111 -23.43 -3.72 14.37
CA GLU A 111 -23.55 -2.27 14.60
C GLU A 111 -24.26 -1.99 15.92
N MET A 112 -25.37 -2.69 16.19
CA MET A 112 -26.10 -2.58 17.44
C MET A 112 -25.26 -3.03 18.65
N GLU A 113 -24.46 -4.09 18.52
CA GLU A 113 -23.50 -4.51 19.55
C GLU A 113 -22.39 -3.49 19.80
N ILE A 114 -21.84 -2.88 18.73
CA ILE A 114 -20.80 -1.84 18.83
C ILE A 114 -21.39 -0.59 19.50
N LEU A 115 -22.61 -0.20 19.14
CA LEU A 115 -23.33 0.91 19.77
C LEU A 115 -23.61 0.62 21.25
N LYS A 116 -24.06 -0.61 21.59
CA LYS A 116 -24.25 -1.05 22.98
C LYS A 116 -22.94 -1.05 23.78
N LYS A 117 -21.80 -1.32 23.14
CA LYS A 117 -20.46 -1.30 23.74
C LYS A 117 -19.84 0.11 23.82
N GLY A 118 -20.60 1.18 23.55
CA GLY A 118 -20.14 2.57 23.67
C GLY A 118 -19.64 3.23 22.37
N GLY A 119 -19.89 2.60 21.22
CA GLY A 119 -19.65 3.17 19.89
C GLY A 119 -18.17 3.35 19.54
N ARG A 120 -17.90 4.20 18.53
CA ARG A 120 -16.54 4.43 17.98
C ARG A 120 -15.58 5.03 19.01
N LYS A 121 -16.09 5.80 19.97
CA LYS A 121 -15.32 6.42 21.05
C LYS A 121 -14.81 5.40 22.05
N ALA A 122 -15.62 4.40 22.41
CA ALA A 122 -15.18 3.30 23.29
C ALA A 122 -14.17 2.36 22.61
N MET A 123 -14.16 2.32 21.27
CA MET A 123 -13.18 1.56 20.48
C MET A 123 -11.86 2.33 20.25
N GLY A 124 -11.68 3.49 20.89
CA GLY A 124 -10.43 4.26 20.83
C GLY A 124 -10.17 4.95 19.49
N VAL A 125 -11.19 5.19 18.68
CA VAL A 125 -11.07 5.96 17.43
C VAL A 125 -11.47 7.42 17.73
N PRO A 126 -10.51 8.35 17.86
CA PRO A 126 -10.81 9.76 18.08
C PRO A 126 -11.43 10.40 16.83
N ASP A 127 -12.24 11.45 17.04
CA ASP A 127 -12.86 12.23 15.96
C ASP A 127 -11.84 13.20 15.29
N GLU A 128 -10.72 13.44 15.96
CA GLU A 128 -9.61 14.24 15.44
C GLU A 128 -8.72 13.44 14.49
N PRO A 129 -8.15 14.08 13.45
CA PRO A 129 -7.29 13.40 12.50
C PRO A 129 -6.08 12.79 13.22
N MET A 130 -6.06 11.47 13.34
CA MET A 130 -4.89 10.75 13.82
C MET A 130 -3.72 10.96 12.87
N ILE A 131 -2.58 11.33 13.44
CA ILE A 131 -1.35 11.48 12.69
C ILE A 131 -0.93 10.10 12.17
N MET A 132 -0.71 9.97 10.86
CA MET A 132 -0.27 8.72 10.25
C MET A 132 1.20 8.46 10.61
N GLY A 133 1.45 7.47 11.45
CA GLY A 133 2.82 7.09 11.86
C GLY A 133 2.87 6.47 13.25
N THR A 134 4.08 6.16 13.72
CA THR A 134 4.28 5.81 15.13
C THR A 134 4.05 7.04 16.00
N PRO A 135 3.16 6.98 17.00
CA PRO A 135 2.89 8.13 17.87
C PRO A 135 4.19 8.61 18.53
N GLY A 136 4.46 9.91 18.47
CA GLY A 136 5.64 10.52 19.08
C GLY A 136 6.84 10.75 18.15
N LEU A 137 6.79 10.31 16.88
CA LEU A 137 7.87 10.54 15.91
C LEU A 137 7.59 11.69 14.93
N ASP A 138 6.56 12.48 15.19
CA ASP A 138 6.20 13.60 14.33
C ASP A 138 7.13 14.79 14.59
N LEU A 139 7.40 15.59 13.56
CA LEU A 139 8.29 16.76 13.67
C LEU A 139 7.82 17.78 14.72
N VAL A 140 6.51 17.81 14.99
CA VAL A 140 5.89 18.63 16.03
C VAL A 140 6.17 18.04 17.42
N THR A 141 5.94 16.74 17.60
CA THR A 141 6.13 16.03 18.87
C THR A 141 7.60 15.92 19.26
N LEU A 142 8.49 15.88 18.27
CA LEU A 142 9.94 15.94 18.43
C LEU A 142 10.47 17.38 18.71
N GLY A 143 9.60 18.39 18.71
CA GLY A 143 9.95 19.78 18.99
C GLY A 143 10.80 20.47 17.92
N LEU A 144 10.88 19.91 16.70
CA LEU A 144 11.59 20.55 15.59
C LEU A 144 10.73 21.59 14.86
N VAL A 145 9.40 21.44 14.91
CA VAL A 145 8.44 22.33 14.24
C VAL A 145 7.40 22.78 15.25
N ASP A 146 7.32 24.09 15.48
CA ASP A 146 6.25 24.68 16.28
C ASP A 146 4.92 24.59 15.53
N ALA A 147 3.93 23.90 16.11
CA ALA A 147 2.61 23.71 15.51
C ALA A 147 1.93 25.05 15.14
N ASP A 148 2.13 26.07 15.99
CA ASP A 148 1.49 27.39 15.84
C ASP A 148 2.07 28.21 14.67
N LYS A 149 3.29 27.90 14.23
CA LYS A 149 3.96 28.60 13.14
C LYS A 149 3.71 27.97 11.78
N ILE A 150 3.00 26.84 11.72
CA ILE A 150 2.66 26.20 10.45
C ILE A 150 1.64 27.08 9.73
N PRO A 151 1.99 27.68 8.56
CA PRO A 151 1.05 28.48 7.81
C PRO A 151 -0.12 27.60 7.37
N LYS A 152 -1.31 27.89 7.90
CA LYS A 152 -2.56 27.25 7.48
C LYS A 152 -2.99 27.91 6.18
N TYR A 153 -2.80 27.22 5.06
CA TYR A 153 -3.33 27.67 3.79
C TYR A 153 -4.80 27.29 3.71
N GLU A 154 -5.67 28.28 3.73
CA GLU A 154 -7.11 28.09 3.50
C GLU A 154 -7.34 27.84 2.00
N LEU A 155 -7.24 26.58 1.60
CA LEU A 155 -7.88 26.17 0.35
C LEU A 155 -9.38 26.13 0.64
N THR A 156 -10.16 26.96 -0.04
CA THR A 156 -11.62 26.88 0.08
C THR A 156 -12.04 25.45 -0.28
N VAL A 157 -12.97 24.87 0.51
CA VAL A 157 -13.44 23.50 0.29
C VAL A 157 -13.99 23.32 -1.14
N GLU A 158 -14.52 24.40 -1.71
CA GLU A 158 -15.02 24.44 -3.08
C GLU A 158 -13.91 24.33 -4.13
N ASP A 159 -12.82 25.09 -3.99
CA ASP A 159 -11.70 25.04 -4.94
C ASP A 159 -10.96 23.70 -4.84
N GLY A 160 -10.81 23.15 -3.64
CA GLY A 160 -10.29 21.79 -3.46
C GLY A 160 -11.13 20.74 -4.18
N ARG A 161 -12.47 20.82 -4.07
CA ARG A 161 -13.39 19.92 -4.79
C ARG A 161 -13.31 20.11 -6.31
N ARG A 162 -13.17 21.35 -6.80
CA ARG A 162 -13.02 21.65 -8.23
C ARG A 162 -11.72 21.07 -8.78
N LEU A 163 -10.59 21.33 -8.13
CA LEU A 163 -9.27 20.83 -8.55
C LEU A 163 -9.21 19.30 -8.55
N ALA A 164 -9.75 18.64 -7.54
CA ALA A 164 -9.79 17.18 -7.47
C ALA A 164 -10.63 16.55 -8.60
N LYS A 165 -11.76 17.17 -8.94
CA LYS A 165 -12.61 16.73 -10.07
C LYS A 165 -11.90 16.87 -11.41
N GLU A 166 -11.23 17.99 -11.65
CA GLU A 166 -10.49 18.22 -12.90
C GLU A 166 -9.27 17.31 -13.01
N TYR A 167 -8.51 17.12 -11.94
CA TYR A 167 -7.42 16.14 -11.90
C TYR A 167 -7.92 14.73 -12.25
N SER A 168 -9.02 14.31 -11.63
CA SER A 168 -9.63 13.00 -11.90
C SER A 168 -10.07 12.87 -13.37
N ARG A 169 -10.68 13.92 -13.95
CA ARG A 169 -11.07 13.95 -15.37
C ARG A 169 -9.86 13.80 -16.29
N VAL A 170 -8.81 14.57 -16.07
CA VAL A 170 -7.57 14.52 -16.87
C VAL A 170 -6.91 13.15 -16.77
N LEU A 171 -6.81 12.60 -15.56
CA LEU A 171 -6.21 11.29 -15.31
C LEU A 171 -6.98 10.17 -16.02
N MET A 172 -8.32 10.20 -15.96
CA MET A 172 -9.16 9.22 -16.65
C MET A 172 -9.07 9.35 -18.17
N ARG A 173 -8.94 10.57 -18.71
CA ARG A 173 -8.69 10.78 -20.15
C ARG A 173 -7.35 10.17 -20.57
N LYS A 174 -6.28 10.45 -19.82
CA LYS A 174 -4.95 9.87 -20.08
C LYS A 174 -4.96 8.35 -19.97
N HIS A 175 -5.66 7.80 -18.98
CA HIS A 175 -5.78 6.36 -18.82
C HIS A 175 -6.50 5.71 -20.00
N ARG A 176 -7.64 6.25 -20.44
CA ARG A 176 -8.37 5.73 -21.60
C ARG A 176 -7.54 5.81 -22.89
N ALA A 177 -6.83 6.91 -23.11
CA ALA A 177 -5.93 7.06 -24.26
C ALA A 177 -4.80 6.02 -24.23
N ARG A 178 -4.20 5.79 -23.06
CA ARG A 178 -3.19 4.75 -22.87
C ARG A 178 -3.74 3.35 -23.14
N GLN A 179 -4.92 3.02 -22.59
CA GLN A 179 -5.58 1.73 -22.82
C GLN A 179 -5.84 1.51 -24.31
N ALA A 180 -6.40 2.50 -25.01
CA ALA A 180 -6.64 2.41 -26.46
C ALA A 180 -5.34 2.19 -27.26
N ALA A 181 -4.26 2.89 -26.89
CA ALA A 181 -2.97 2.72 -27.53
C ALA A 181 -2.38 1.31 -27.28
N GLU A 182 -2.43 0.83 -26.03
CA GLU A 182 -1.95 -0.51 -25.65
C GLU A 182 -2.77 -1.63 -26.33
N THR A 183 -4.10 -1.49 -26.39
CA THR A 183 -4.96 -2.47 -27.08
C THR A 183 -4.70 -2.50 -28.58
N ASN A 184 -4.51 -1.33 -29.20
CA ASN A 184 -4.19 -1.26 -30.63
C ASN A 184 -2.81 -1.84 -30.93
N LEU A 185 -1.81 -1.55 -30.09
CA LEU A 185 -0.47 -2.11 -30.22
C LEU A 185 -0.48 -3.64 -30.05
N LEU A 186 -1.28 -4.16 -29.11
CA LEU A 186 -1.45 -5.60 -28.92
C LEU A 186 -2.13 -6.25 -30.13
N ARG A 187 -3.17 -5.62 -30.68
CA ARG A 187 -3.85 -6.11 -31.90
C ARG A 187 -2.88 -6.17 -33.08
N MET A 188 -2.18 -5.07 -33.37
CA MET A 188 -1.20 -5.03 -34.45
C MET A 188 -0.05 -6.02 -34.25
N LYS A 189 0.41 -6.22 -33.00
CA LYS A 189 1.41 -7.25 -32.70
C LYS A 189 0.94 -8.65 -33.09
N LYS A 190 -0.32 -8.99 -32.79
CA LYS A 190 -0.89 -10.31 -33.13
C LYS A 190 -1.04 -10.49 -34.64
N GLU A 191 -1.60 -9.50 -35.32
CA GLU A 191 -1.74 -9.49 -36.78
C GLU A 191 -0.37 -9.63 -37.47
N ALA A 192 0.65 -8.93 -36.97
CA ALA A 192 2.01 -9.03 -37.49
C ALA A 192 2.62 -10.43 -37.29
N ILE A 193 2.38 -11.09 -36.16
CA ILE A 193 2.84 -12.47 -35.92
C ILE A 193 2.12 -13.45 -36.84
N GLU A 194 0.82 -13.27 -37.07
CA GLU A 194 0.02 -14.13 -37.94
C GLU A 194 0.44 -14.04 -39.42
N ALA A 195 0.85 -12.85 -39.87
CA ALA A 195 1.36 -12.64 -41.23
C ALA A 195 2.74 -13.27 -41.51
N LEU A 196 3.44 -13.80 -40.49
CA LEU A 196 4.74 -14.46 -40.67
C LEU A 196 4.61 -15.88 -41.24
N PRO A 197 5.62 -16.36 -41.99
CA PRO A 197 5.73 -17.78 -42.36
C PRO A 197 5.77 -18.70 -41.13
N GLU A 198 5.24 -19.92 -41.27
CA GLU A 198 5.01 -20.87 -40.16
C GLU A 198 6.23 -21.05 -39.23
N LYS A 199 7.42 -21.30 -39.81
CA LYS A 199 8.67 -21.48 -39.04
C LYS A 199 9.04 -20.27 -38.19
N LEU A 200 8.80 -19.05 -38.69
CA LEU A 200 9.10 -17.81 -37.98
C LEU A 200 8.01 -17.46 -36.96
N ARG A 201 6.76 -17.84 -37.25
CA ARG A 201 5.63 -17.68 -36.34
C ARG A 201 5.83 -18.48 -35.06
N GLU A 202 6.29 -19.73 -35.18
CA GLU A 202 6.61 -20.59 -34.02
C GLU A 202 7.70 -19.97 -33.14
N ALA A 203 8.78 -19.45 -33.74
CA ALA A 203 9.85 -18.78 -33.01
C ALA A 203 9.37 -17.48 -32.33
N ALA A 204 8.53 -16.68 -32.99
CA ALA A 204 8.02 -15.42 -32.46
C ALA A 204 7.01 -15.57 -31.31
N MET A 205 6.38 -16.74 -31.17
CA MET A 205 5.46 -17.03 -30.06
C MET A 205 6.18 -17.27 -28.73
N ILE A 206 7.48 -17.62 -28.77
CA ILE A 206 8.27 -17.89 -27.58
C ILE A 206 8.64 -16.54 -26.91
N PRO A 207 8.31 -16.32 -25.63
CA PRO A 207 8.73 -15.12 -24.92
C PRO A 207 10.25 -15.06 -24.78
N ASP A 208 10.85 -13.92 -25.15
CA ASP A 208 12.26 -13.68 -24.91
C ASP A 208 12.51 -13.47 -23.41
N LEU A 209 13.41 -14.29 -22.85
CA LEU A 209 13.82 -14.25 -21.44
C LEU A 209 15.15 -13.52 -21.23
N THR A 210 15.73 -12.92 -22.27
CA THR A 210 16.92 -12.09 -22.11
C THR A 210 16.62 -10.92 -21.16
N PRO A 211 17.47 -10.67 -20.16
CA PRO A 211 17.25 -9.58 -19.22
C PRO A 211 17.36 -8.24 -19.96
N PHE A 212 16.59 -7.24 -19.51
CA PHE A 212 16.71 -5.90 -20.05
C PHE A 212 18.13 -5.34 -19.89
N PRO A 213 18.64 -4.56 -20.86
CA PRO A 213 19.98 -4.01 -20.79
C PRO A 213 20.14 -3.07 -19.60
N ALA A 214 21.22 -3.24 -18.84
CA ALA A 214 21.52 -2.44 -17.66
C ALA A 214 21.73 -0.94 -17.95
N ASN A 215 21.95 -0.57 -19.23
CA ASN A 215 22.22 0.80 -19.67
C ASN A 215 20.94 1.61 -19.99
N ARG A 216 19.74 1.11 -19.64
CA ARG A 216 18.50 1.87 -19.79
C ARG A 216 18.41 2.95 -18.71
N LEU A 217 18.92 4.14 -19.04
CA LEU A 217 18.84 5.30 -18.15
C LEU A 217 17.40 5.79 -18.04
N MET A 218 16.98 6.13 -16.82
CA MET A 218 15.73 6.85 -16.61
C MET A 218 15.87 8.28 -17.13
N ALA A 219 14.79 8.82 -17.69
CA ALA A 219 14.76 10.23 -18.08
C ALA A 219 15.00 11.10 -16.84
N SER A 220 16.06 11.90 -16.86
CA SER A 220 16.38 12.90 -15.85
C SER A 220 15.72 14.24 -16.19
N LEU A 221 15.48 15.07 -15.18
CA LEU A 221 14.92 16.42 -15.36
C LEU A 221 15.84 17.33 -16.18
N THR A 222 17.15 17.11 -16.09
CA THR A 222 18.18 17.84 -16.84
C THR A 222 19.00 16.88 -17.69
N PRO A 223 19.50 17.32 -18.86
CA PRO A 223 20.40 16.51 -19.67
C PRO A 223 21.75 16.28 -18.97
N PRO A 224 22.54 15.28 -19.40
CA PRO A 224 23.87 15.02 -18.85
C PRO A 224 24.81 16.21 -18.99
N ILE A 225 25.65 16.45 -17.98
CA ILE A 225 26.65 17.52 -17.99
C ILE A 225 27.93 17.02 -18.66
N GLU A 226 28.42 17.75 -19.66
CA GLU A 226 29.68 17.46 -20.35
C GLU A 226 30.88 17.48 -19.37
N GLY A 227 31.75 16.47 -19.49
CA GLY A 227 32.95 16.34 -18.66
C GLY A 227 32.70 16.15 -17.16
N TYR A 228 31.46 15.83 -16.73
CA TYR A 228 31.16 15.65 -15.30
C TYR A 228 32.04 14.58 -14.64
N ILE A 229 32.22 13.44 -15.33
CA ILE A 229 33.06 12.34 -14.83
C ILE A 229 34.52 12.77 -14.71
N GLU A 230 35.02 13.58 -15.65
CA GLU A 230 36.40 14.09 -15.63
C GLU A 230 36.60 15.04 -14.46
N LYS A 231 35.69 15.98 -14.25
CA LYS A 231 35.69 16.90 -13.11
C LYS A 231 35.64 16.16 -11.77
N VAL A 232 34.82 15.11 -11.66
CA VAL A 232 34.76 14.27 -10.44
C VAL A 232 36.08 13.53 -10.22
N LYS A 233 36.67 12.94 -11.26
CA LYS A 233 37.97 12.26 -11.18
C LYS A 233 39.09 13.22 -10.80
N GLU A 234 39.12 14.43 -11.37
CA GLU A 234 40.10 15.46 -11.03
C GLU A 234 39.95 15.95 -9.59
N ALA A 235 38.73 16.17 -9.12
CA ALA A 235 38.46 16.55 -7.74
C ALA A 235 38.90 15.46 -6.75
N ALA A 236 38.65 14.19 -7.06
CA ALA A 236 39.10 13.05 -6.26
C ALA A 236 40.63 12.91 -6.21
N LYS A 237 41.31 13.17 -7.34
CA LYS A 237 42.77 13.24 -7.38
C LYS A 237 43.31 14.35 -6.47
N LYS A 238 42.71 15.54 -6.50
CA LYS A 238 43.11 16.70 -5.67
C LYS A 238 42.87 16.50 -4.17
N SER A 239 41.82 15.77 -3.78
CA SER A 239 41.49 15.52 -2.37
C SER A 239 42.36 14.43 -1.73
N SER A 240 42.72 13.39 -2.48
CA SER A 240 43.56 12.28 -1.96
C SER A 240 45.00 12.70 -1.62
N THR A 241 45.56 13.69 -2.33
CA THR A 241 46.90 14.23 -2.07
C THR A 241 46.99 15.09 -0.80
N LYS A 242 45.88 15.64 -0.29
CA LYS A 242 45.88 16.53 0.89
C LYS A 242 45.80 15.81 2.25
N GLN A 243 45.58 14.50 2.30
CA GLN A 243 45.37 13.75 3.56
C GLN A 243 46.57 12.93 4.06
N LYS A 244 47.74 13.01 3.42
CA LYS A 244 48.99 12.40 3.93
C LYS A 244 49.99 13.44 4.42
N LEU A 245 49.64 14.14 5.49
CA LEU A 245 50.61 14.80 6.38
C LEU A 245 50.19 14.41 7.80
N ARG A 246 50.76 13.30 8.27
CA ARG A 246 50.86 12.90 9.67
C ARG A 246 52.34 12.76 9.96
#